data_AF-A0A378Y300-F1
#
_entry.id   AF-A0A378Y300-F1
#
_cell.length_a   1.000
_cell.length_b   1.000
_cell.length_c   1.000
_cell.angle_alpha   90.00
_cell.angle_beta   90.00
_cell.angle_gamma   90.00
#
_symmetry.space_group_name_H-M   'P 1'
#
loop_
_entity.id
_entity.type
_entity.pdbx_description
1 polymer ?
#
loop_
_entity_poly.entity_id
_entity_poly.type
_entity_poly.pdbx_seq_one_letter_code
_entity_poly.pdbx_strand_id
1 'polypeptide(L)' 'MITKIILITGATDGIGKVAAKTMAKQGHTVIIHGRNQNKAQRPLMYFHHCS' A
#
# COMPACT_ATOMS: atom_id res chain seq x y z
N MET A 1 -9.93 -16.63 8.74
CA MET A 1 -8.89 -15.94 7.94
C MET A 1 -8.24 -14.87 8.80
N ILE A 2 -6.90 -14.80 8.83
CA ILE A 2 -6.17 -13.78 9.62
C ILE A 2 -5.94 -12.55 8.75
N THR A 3 -6.50 -11.41 9.15
CA THR A 3 -6.23 -10.10 8.55
C THR A 3 -5.01 -9.47 9.22
N LYS A 4 -3.98 -9.12 8.46
CA LYS A 4 -2.78 -8.45 8.96
C LYS A 4 -2.70 -7.02 8.43
N ILE A 5 -2.00 -6.16 9.16
CA ILE A 5 -1.61 -4.82 8.72
C ILE A 5 -0.17 -4.90 8.17
N ILE A 6 0.05 -4.43 6.95
CA ILE A 6 1.33 -4.53 6.24
C ILE A 6 1.77 -3.13 5.81
N LEU A 7 2.95 -2.69 6.23
CA LEU A 7 3.58 -1.44 5.80
C LEU A 7 4.58 -1.73 4.67
N ILE A 8 4.41 -1.05 3.53
CA ILE A 8 5.31 -1.15 2.38
C ILE A 8 5.90 0.22 2.08
N THR A 9 7.22 0.32 2.17
CA THR A 9 7.98 1.53 1.80
C THR A 9 8.38 1.47 0.32
N GLY A 10 8.38 2.62 -0.37
CA GLY A 10 8.76 2.69 -1.78
C GLY A 10 7.74 2.08 -2.77
N ALA A 11 6.52 1.77 -2.34
CA ALA A 11 5.51 1.12 -3.19
C ALA A 11 4.68 2.08 -4.07
N THR A 12 5.23 3.27 -4.36
CA THR A 12 4.65 4.21 -5.32
C THR A 12 4.73 3.71 -6.77
N ASP A 13 5.67 2.80 -7.07
CA ASP A 13 5.81 2.17 -8.39
C ASP A 13 6.45 0.76 -8.30
N GLY A 14 6.54 0.06 -9.43
CA GLY A 14 7.29 -1.19 -9.57
C GLY A 14 6.79 -2.35 -8.67
N ILE A 15 7.72 -3.13 -8.13
CA ILE A 15 7.44 -4.37 -7.37
C ILE A 15 6.61 -4.06 -6.11
N GLY A 16 6.87 -2.93 -5.44
CA GLY A 16 6.12 -2.55 -4.23
C GLY A 16 4.63 -2.35 -4.50
N LYS A 17 4.26 -1.78 -5.65
CA LYS A 17 2.86 -1.60 -6.07
C LYS A 17 2.17 -2.93 -6.37
N VAL A 18 2.89 -3.88 -6.98
CA VAL A 18 2.37 -5.22 -7.25
C VAL A 18 2.15 -5.98 -5.95
N ALA A 19 3.15 -5.97 -5.05
CA ALA A 19 3.05 -6.60 -3.73
C ALA A 19 1.86 -6.05 -2.93
N ALA A 20 1.70 -4.72 -2.89
CA ALA A 20 0.57 -4.09 -2.20
C ALA A 20 -0.79 -4.55 -2.73
N LYS A 21 -0.96 -4.62 -4.06
CA LYS A 21 -2.19 -5.10 -4.68
C LYS A 21 -2.49 -6.56 -4.33
N THR A 22 -1.48 -7.42 -4.34
CA THR A 22 -1.64 -8.84 -4.01
C THR A 22 -2.06 -9.02 -2.56
N MET A 23 -1.40 -8.32 -1.63
CA MET A 23 -1.73 -8.38 -0.21
C MET A 23 -3.13 -7.83 0.09
N ALA A 24 -3.53 -6.73 -0.56
CA ALA A 24 -4.88 -6.18 -0.41
C ALA A 24 -5.96 -7.14 -0.95
N LYS A 25 -5.71 -7.81 -2.08
CA LYS A 25 -6.63 -8.84 -2.63
C LYS A 25 -6.80 -10.05 -1.70
N GLN A 26 -5.80 -10.34 -0.88
CA GLN A 26 -5.86 -11.39 0.14
C GLN A 26 -6.62 -10.95 1.41
N GLY A 27 -7.17 -9.73 1.44
CA GLY A 27 -7.93 -9.20 2.57
C GLY A 27 -7.06 -8.59 3.67
N HIS A 28 -5.78 -8.31 3.39
CA HIS A 28 -4.91 -7.61 4.32
C HIS A 28 -5.06 -6.10 4.20
N THR A 29 -4.86 -5.40 5.31
CA THR A 29 -4.77 -3.94 5.30
C THR A 29 -3.35 -3.55 4.91
N VAL A 30 -3.20 -2.78 3.83
CA VAL A 30 -1.90 -2.38 3.30
C VAL A 30 -1.74 -0.87 3.43
N ILE A 31 -0.67 -0.46 4.11
CA ILE A 31 -0.22 0.92 4.24
C ILE A 31 0.97 1.09 3.31
N ILE A 32 0.90 2.07 2.41
CA ILE A 32 2.01 2.37 1.50
C ILE A 32 2.59 3.72 1.87
N HIS A 33 3.91 3.74 2.05
CA HIS A 33 4.68 4.97 2.25
C HIS A 33 5.63 5.18 1.07
N GLY A 34 5.64 6.38 0.49
CA GLY A 34 6.57 6.73 -0.58
C GLY A 34 6.68 8.25 -0.79
N ARG A 35 7.78 8.66 -1.42
CA ARG A 35 8.18 10.08 -1.57
C ARG A 35 7.33 10.89 -2.55
N ASN A 36 6.47 10.26 -3.36
CA ASN A 36 5.71 10.95 -4.39
C ASN A 36 4.22 10.55 -4.33
N GLN A 37 3.38 11.46 -3.85
CA GLN A 37 1.94 11.29 -3.61
C GLN A 37 1.11 11.11 -4.88
N ASN A 38 1.63 11.50 -6.06
CA ASN A 38 0.83 11.73 -7.26
C ASN A 38 0.39 10.47 -8.05
N LYS A 39 0.72 9.25 -7.61
CA LYS A 39 0.48 8.02 -8.41
C LYS A 39 -0.56 7.03 -7.85
N ALA A 40 -1.32 7.40 -6.81
CA ALA A 40 -2.15 6.46 -6.07
C ALA A 40 -3.63 6.85 -5.95
N GLN A 41 -4.32 7.02 -7.07
CA GLN A 41 -5.78 7.06 -7.10
C GLN A 41 -6.33 5.64 -7.31
N ARG A 42 -6.51 4.85 -6.24
CA ARG A 42 -7.46 3.72 -6.21
C ARG A 42 -7.77 3.29 -4.76
N PRO A 43 -9.03 2.93 -4.44
CA PRO A 43 -9.66 3.28 -3.17
C PRO A 43 -9.52 2.25 -2.03
N LEU A 44 -8.36 1.62 -1.84
CA LEU A 44 -8.14 0.69 -0.70
C LEU A 44 -6.83 0.94 0.07
N MET A 45 -6.31 2.18 0.01
CA MET A 45 -5.01 2.51 0.57
C MET A 45 -5.15 3.50 1.72
N TYR A 46 -4.97 3.00 2.95
CA TYR A 46 -4.80 3.89 4.11
C TYR A 46 -3.42 4.53 4.00
N PHE A 47 -3.41 5.81 3.66
CA PHE A 47 -2.22 6.65 3.69
C PHE A 47 -2.07 7.27 5.08
N HIS A 48 -1.08 6.82 5.84
CA HIS A 48 -0.60 7.59 6.98
C HIS A 48 0.47 8.55 6.44
N HIS A 49 0.09 9.82 6.31
CA HIS A 49 1.01 10.90 5.99
C HIS A 49 1.94 11.08 7.19
N CYS A 50 3.25 10.96 6.98
CA CYS A 50 4.24 11.41 7.95
C CYS A 50 5.12 12.38 7.19
N SER A 51 5.10 13.64 7.65
CA SER A 51 5.90 14.76 7.18
C SER A 51 7.39 14.48 7.33
#